data_AF-A0A136LS84-F1
#
_entry.id   AF-A0A136LS84-F1
#
_cell.length_a   1.000
_cell.length_b   1.000
_cell.length_c   1.000
_cell.angle_alpha   90.00
_cell.angle_beta   90.00
_cell.angle_gamma   90.00
#
_symmetry.space_group_name_H-M   'P 1'
#
loop_
_entity.id
_entity.type
_entity.pdbx_description
1 polymer ?
#
loop_
_entity_poly.entity_id
_entity_poly.type
_entity_poly.pdbx_seq_one_letter_code
_entity_poly.pdbx_strand_id
1 'polypeptide(L)'
;MKIKLLLFIFCYCYLNSGYTQSKDSTFFFRADLSVTNNGFSIIPAFTLGDPAAFLDMKMGNKRFSFEPQFRYALEGRPWSFVFIYRYKAIAKPKFDLTFGGHLPD
;
A
#
# COMPACT_ATOMS: atom_id res chain seq x y z
N MET A 1 -16.95 30.13 44.41
CA MET A 1 -16.09 30.37 43.22
C MET A 1 -14.95 29.36 43.06
N LYS A 2 -14.26 28.94 44.12
CA LYS A 2 -13.08 28.05 44.04
C LYS A 2 -13.34 26.67 43.41
N ILE A 3 -14.51 26.05 43.67
CA ILE A 3 -14.81 24.69 43.17
C ILE A 3 -15.14 24.65 41.67
N LYS A 4 -15.81 25.70 41.16
CA LYS A 4 -16.12 25.84 39.73
C LYS A 4 -14.85 26.07 38.91
N LEU A 5 -13.89 26.82 39.48
CA LEU A 5 -12.57 27.03 38.88
C LEU A 5 -11.78 25.71 38.79
N LEU A 6 -11.86 24.87 39.83
CA LEU A 6 -11.16 23.59 39.87
C LEU A 6 -11.72 22.58 38.85
N LEU A 7 -13.05 22.54 38.70
CA LEU A 7 -13.72 21.74 37.67
C LEU A 7 -13.40 22.22 36.24
N PHE A 8 -13.27 23.52 36.04
CA PHE A 8 -12.90 24.09 34.74
C PHE A 8 -11.46 23.72 34.34
N ILE A 9 -10.52 23.78 35.28
CA ILE A 9 -9.12 23.36 35.06
C ILE A 9 -9.04 21.87 34.76
N PHE A 10 -9.78 21.04 35.52
CA PHE A 10 -9.84 19.59 35.28
C PHE A 10 -10.36 19.28 33.87
N CYS A 11 -11.47 19.90 33.46
CA CYS A 11 -12.03 19.72 32.12
C CYS A 11 -11.05 20.13 31.01
N TYR A 12 -10.33 21.25 31.20
CA TYR A 12 -9.30 21.70 30.25
C TYR A 12 -8.15 20.69 30.12
N CYS A 13 -7.76 20.02 31.20
CA CYS A 13 -6.74 18.96 31.15
C CYS A 13 -7.19 17.72 30.37
N TYR A 14 -8.46 17.30 30.47
CA TYR A 14 -8.96 16.15 29.69
C TYR A 14 -8.98 16.42 28.18
N LEU A 15 -9.32 17.65 27.79
CA LEU A 15 -9.35 18.05 26.37
C LEU A 15 -7.96 18.10 25.72
N ASN A 16 -6.88 18.22 26.51
CA ASN A 16 -5.50 18.25 26.03
C ASN A 16 -4.84 16.85 25.98
N SER A 17 -5.62 15.77 26.13
CA SER A 17 -5.12 14.40 25.92
C SER A 17 -4.85 14.17 24.43
N GLY A 18 -3.78 14.75 23.91
CA GLY A 18 -3.33 14.57 22.54
C GLY A 18 -2.90 13.13 22.31
N TYR A 19 -3.43 12.52 21.25
CA TYR A 19 -2.93 11.23 20.77
C TYR A 19 -1.49 11.42 20.31
N THR A 20 -0.53 10.81 21.02
CA THR A 20 0.86 10.78 20.54
C THR A 20 0.90 9.81 19.36
N GLN A 21 0.90 10.33 18.13
CA GLN A 21 1.12 9.51 16.95
C GLN A 21 2.61 9.22 16.89
N SER A 22 2.99 7.97 17.19
CA SER A 22 4.33 7.47 16.92
C SER A 22 4.63 7.69 15.43
N LYS A 23 5.64 8.51 15.13
CA LYS A 23 6.11 8.77 13.77
C LYS A 23 6.67 7.46 13.20
N ASP A 24 5.83 6.69 12.50
CA ASP A 24 6.30 5.50 11.78
C ASP A 24 7.08 5.98 10.55
N SER A 25 8.40 6.12 10.71
CA SER A 25 9.33 6.60 9.68
C SER A 25 9.62 5.56 8.60
N THR A 26 8.93 4.42 8.61
CA THR A 26 9.20 3.28 7.72
C THR A 26 8.47 3.42 6.37
N PHE A 27 8.44 4.62 5.79
CA PHE A 27 7.96 4.75 4.41
C PHE A 27 9.03 4.19 3.47
N PHE A 28 8.62 3.31 2.55
CA PHE A 28 9.52 2.70 1.59
C PHE A 28 8.96 2.83 0.17
N PHE A 29 9.88 2.88 -0.79
CA PHE A 29 9.60 2.90 -2.21
C PHE A 29 10.58 1.95 -2.90
N ARG A 30 10.05 1.07 -3.76
CA ARG A 30 10.82 0.13 -4.59
C ARG A 30 10.21 0.13 -5.98
N ALA A 31 11.07 -0.02 -6.98
CA ALA A 31 10.66 -0.18 -8.37
C ALA A 31 11.59 -1.20 -9.01
N ASP A 32 11.01 -2.16 -9.71
CA ASP A 32 11.68 -3.23 -10.44
C ASP A 32 11.31 -3.10 -11.91
N LEU A 33 12.32 -3.11 -12.78
CA LEU A 33 12.17 -3.08 -14.23
C LEU A 33 12.65 -4.42 -14.77
N SER A 34 11.81 -5.10 -15.54
CA SER A 34 12.18 -6.36 -16.18
C SER A 34 11.73 -6.39 -17.64
N VAL A 35 12.46 -7.17 -18.45
CA VAL A 35 12.16 -7.39 -19.86
C VAL A 35 12.15 -8.90 -20.08
N THR A 36 11.12 -9.39 -20.76
CA THR A 36 10.97 -10.80 -21.12
C THR A 36 10.80 -10.95 -22.61
N ASN A 37 11.35 -12.02 -23.17
CA ASN A 37 11.14 -12.38 -24.58
C ASN A 37 9.76 -13.03 -24.79
N ASN A 38 9.15 -13.58 -23.73
CA ASN A 38 7.81 -14.15 -23.74
C ASN A 38 6.99 -13.49 -22.61
N GLY A 39 6.14 -12.53 -22.95
CA GLY A 39 5.22 -11.90 -22.00
C GLY A 39 4.27 -12.93 -21.39
N PHE A 40 4.59 -13.44 -20.20
CA PHE A 40 3.77 -14.38 -19.44
C PHE A 40 3.01 -13.63 -18.32
N SER A 41 1.69 -13.79 -18.27
CA SER A 41 0.88 -13.34 -17.14
C SER A 41 0.49 -14.52 -16.26
N ILE A 42 0.32 -14.23 -14.98
CA ILE A 42 -0.15 -15.19 -13.97
C ILE A 42 -1.59 -15.64 -14.27
N ILE A 43 -2.35 -14.80 -14.99
CA ILE A 43 -3.67 -15.14 -15.52
C ILE A 43 -3.48 -15.66 -16.95
N PRO A 44 -3.74 -16.95 -17.22
CA PRO A 44 -3.44 -17.57 -18.51
C PRO A 44 -4.07 -16.86 -19.73
N ALA A 45 -5.22 -16.24 -19.54
CA ALA A 45 -5.96 -15.49 -20.57
C ALA A 45 -5.26 -14.22 -21.06
N PHE A 46 -4.28 -13.71 -20.32
CA PHE A 46 -3.45 -12.58 -20.72
C PHE A 46 -2.04 -13.12 -20.95
N THR A 47 -1.82 -14.01 -21.92
CA THR A 47 -0.46 -14.33 -22.39
C THR A 47 -0.24 -13.61 -23.71
N LEU A 48 0.79 -12.77 -23.81
CA LEU A 48 0.99 -11.94 -25.01
C LEU A 48 1.67 -12.75 -26.10
N GLY A 49 2.59 -13.66 -25.71
CA GLY A 49 3.43 -14.41 -26.64
C GLY A 49 4.55 -13.56 -27.26
N ASP A 50 4.49 -12.23 -27.15
CA ASP A 50 5.47 -11.29 -27.67
C ASP A 50 6.42 -10.76 -26.57
N PRO A 51 7.59 -10.20 -26.95
CA PRO A 51 8.50 -9.55 -26.02
C PRO A 51 7.80 -8.41 -25.25
N ALA A 52 8.01 -8.36 -23.94
CA ALA A 52 7.32 -7.41 -23.06
C ALA A 52 8.27 -6.80 -22.02
N ALA A 53 7.97 -5.57 -21.62
CA ALA A 53 8.60 -4.87 -20.52
C ALA A 53 7.61 -4.74 -19.35
N PHE A 54 8.08 -4.98 -18.14
CA PHE A 54 7.31 -4.84 -16.92
C PHE A 54 7.96 -3.82 -15.99
N LEU A 55 7.14 -2.92 -15.47
CA LEU A 55 7.49 -1.98 -14.42
C LEU A 55 6.63 -2.28 -13.20
N ASP A 56 7.23 -2.91 -12.20
CA ASP A 56 6.59 -3.23 -10.93
C ASP A 56 7.04 -2.21 -9.90
N MET A 57 6.10 -1.53 -9.24
CA MET A 57 6.44 -0.60 -8.18
C MET A 57 5.78 -1.03 -6.88
N LYS A 58 6.38 -0.67 -5.76
CA LYS A 58 5.84 -0.90 -4.43
C LYS A 58 6.19 0.25 -3.52
N MET A 59 5.17 0.90 -2.99
CA MET A 59 5.32 2.02 -2.07
C MET A 59 4.39 1.88 -0.88
N GLY A 60 4.81 2.36 0.28
CA GLY A 60 3.96 2.30 1.47
C GLY A 60 4.75 2.32 2.76
N ASN A 61 4.14 1.80 3.82
CA ASN A 61 4.71 1.69 5.14
C ASN A 61 4.50 0.29 5.72
N LYS A 62 4.78 0.09 7.02
CA LYS A 62 4.63 -1.21 7.67
C LYS A 62 3.23 -1.83 7.56
N ARG A 63 2.18 -1.02 7.43
CA ARG A 63 0.78 -1.48 7.43
C ARG A 63 0.12 -1.39 6.07
N PHE A 64 0.34 -0.32 5.32
CA PHE A 64 -0.28 -0.08 4.02
C PHE A 64 0.77 -0.17 2.92
N SER A 65 0.47 -0.88 1.83
CA SER A 65 1.27 -0.86 0.62
C SER A 65 0.41 -0.75 -0.63
N PHE A 66 0.90 0.05 -1.58
CA PHE A 66 0.38 0.20 -2.92
C PHE A 66 1.39 -0.37 -3.91
N GLU A 67 0.94 -1.31 -4.73
CA GLU A 67 1.76 -2.09 -5.66
C GLU A 67 1.20 -1.98 -7.08
N PRO A 68 1.48 -0.89 -7.81
CA PRO A 68 1.11 -0.80 -9.21
C PRO A 68 2.09 -1.61 -10.08
N GLN A 69 1.52 -2.38 -11.01
CA GLN A 69 2.27 -3.11 -12.02
C GLN A 69 1.84 -2.62 -13.40
N PHE A 70 2.81 -2.22 -14.21
CA PHE A 70 2.57 -1.80 -15.58
C PHE A 70 3.24 -2.78 -16.52
N ARG A 71 2.46 -3.33 -17.46
CA ARG A 71 2.95 -4.29 -18.45
C ARG A 71 2.73 -3.73 -19.84
N TYR A 72 3.81 -3.70 -20.62
CA TYR A 72 3.81 -3.19 -21.99
C TYR A 72 4.44 -4.22 -22.92
N ALA A 73 3.85 -4.39 -24.11
CA ALA A 73 4.56 -5.01 -25.22
C ALA A 73 5.75 -4.13 -25.62
N LEU A 74 6.85 -4.73 -26.06
CA LEU A 74 8.00 -3.97 -26.58
C LEU A 74 7.66 -3.19 -27.86
N GLU A 75 6.57 -3.53 -28.57
CA GLU A 75 6.01 -2.67 -29.63
C GLU A 75 5.33 -1.39 -29.10
N GLY A 76 5.35 -1.15 -27.78
CA GLY A 76 4.75 0.02 -27.13
C GLY A 76 3.24 -0.10 -26.86
N ARG A 77 2.66 -1.30 -27.07
CA ARG A 77 1.23 -1.55 -26.79
C ARG A 77 1.03 -1.78 -25.28
N PRO A 78 0.19 -0.99 -24.59
CA PRO A 78 -0.17 -1.28 -23.21
C PRO A 78 -0.92 -2.60 -23.17
N TRP A 79 -0.55 -3.45 -22.21
CA TRP A 79 -1.07 -4.81 -22.16
C TRP A 79 -1.92 -5.09 -20.93
N SER A 80 -1.42 -4.73 -19.75
CA SER A 80 -2.16 -4.94 -18.51
C SER A 80 -1.66 -3.99 -17.43
N PHE A 81 -2.61 -3.46 -16.67
CA PHE A 81 -2.35 -2.66 -15.49
C PHE A 81 -2.98 -3.34 -14.28
N VAL A 82 -2.17 -3.53 -13.24
CA VAL A 82 -2.65 -4.17 -12.02
C VAL A 82 -2.35 -3.26 -10.85
N PHE A 83 -3.41 -2.79 -10.20
CA PHE A 83 -3.30 -1.96 -9.02
C PHE A 83 -3.68 -2.77 -7.80
N ILE A 84 -2.69 -3.04 -6.95
CA ILE A 84 -2.92 -3.80 -5.72
C ILE A 84 -2.75 -2.89 -4.51
N TYR A 85 -3.80 -2.83 -3.70
CA TYR A 85 -3.79 -2.20 -2.39
C TYR A 85 -3.74 -3.28 -1.33
N ARG A 86 -2.81 -3.17 -0.38
CA ARG A 86 -2.74 -4.08 0.78
C ARG A 86 -2.73 -3.28 2.08
N TYR A 87 -3.55 -3.70 3.04
CA TYR A 87 -3.58 -3.15 4.37
C TYR A 87 -3.51 -4.27 5.42
N LYS A 88 -2.44 -4.28 6.21
CA LYS A 88 -2.22 -5.21 7.33
C LYS A 88 -2.92 -4.68 8.58
N ALA A 89 -4.12 -5.19 8.82
CA ALA A 89 -4.90 -4.85 10.00
C ALA A 89 -4.26 -5.43 11.27
N ILE A 90 -3.82 -6.69 11.22
CA ILE A 90 -3.15 -7.36 12.33
C ILE A 90 -1.84 -7.94 11.81
N ALA A 91 -0.71 -7.55 12.42
CA ALA A 91 0.61 -8.06 12.09
C ALA A 91 1.26 -8.61 13.36
N LYS A 92 0.91 -9.85 13.75
CA LYS A 92 1.52 -10.56 14.88
C LYS A 92 2.20 -11.84 14.39
N PRO A 93 3.26 -12.32 15.05
CA PRO A 93 3.98 -13.53 14.62
C PRO A 93 3.12 -14.79 14.50
N LYS A 94 2.06 -14.89 15.31
CA LYS A 94 1.14 -16.05 15.33
C LYS A 94 -0.16 -15.81 14.55
N PHE A 95 -0.42 -14.58 14.11
CA PHE A 95 -1.66 -14.22 13.42
C PHE A 95 -1.47 -12.94 12.60
N ASP A 96 -1.63 -13.05 11.28
CA ASP A 96 -1.62 -11.94 10.34
C ASP A 96 -2.99 -11.85 9.66
N LEU A 97 -3.56 -10.64 9.65
CA LEU A 97 -4.78 -10.32 8.90
C LEU A 97 -4.47 -9.17 7.96
N THR A 98 -4.51 -9.45 6.67
CA THR A 98 -4.26 -8.49 5.59
C THR A 98 -5.49 -8.38 4.71
N PHE A 99 -5.98 -7.16 4.51
CA PHE A 99 -6.99 -6.83 3.52
C PHE A 99 -6.30 -6.46 2.21
N GLY A 100 -6.75 -7.04 1.11
CA GLY A 100 -6.23 -6.77 -0.23
C GLY A 100 -7.35 -6.40 -1.19
N GLY A 101 -7.17 -5.34 -1.96
CA GLY A 101 -8.02 -5.00 -3.11
C GLY A 101 -7.19 -5.07 -4.39
N HIS A 102 -7.71 -5.74 -5.41
CA HIS A 102 -7.12 -5.75 -6.75
C HIS A 102 -8.07 -5.06 -7.74
N LEU A 103 -7.55 -4.10 -8.50
CA LEU A 103 -8.25 -3.50 -9.63
C LEU A 103 -7.47 -3.89 -10.90
N PRO A 104 -7.97 -4.88 -11.66
CA PRO A 104 -7.44 -5.21 -12.98
C PRO A 104 -8.06 -4.27 -14.01
N ASP A 105 -7.22 -3.54 -14.75
CA ASP A 105 -7.60 -2.70 -15.90
C ASP A 105 -6.79 -3.09 -17.16
#